data_AF-A0AA94XSF6-F1
#
_entry.id   AF-A0AA94XSF6-F1
#
_cell.length_a   1.000
_cell.length_b   1.000
_cell.length_c   1.000
_cell.angle_alpha   90.00
_cell.angle_beta   90.00
_cell.angle_gamma   90.00
#
_symmetry.space_group_name_H-M   'P 1'
#
loop_
_entity.id
_entity.type
_entity.pdbx_description
1 polymer ?
#
loop_
_entity_poly.entity_id
_entity_poly.type
_entity_poly.pdbx_seq_one_letter_code
_entity_poly.pdbx_strand_id
1 'polypeptide(L)'
;MLKKVAASAAVLTLAATAITGCSSGKLNTEETCSYVSDQVAEKDLLHKADDLSEQLIAGETKGYAKIMDEFDAILVDAASKTKDKKLVDALTAASQQSQEISKLMAQGTSENVTEISEKISALDTDDAAEATAYLDEACPDMESFS
;
A
#
# COMPACT_ATOMS: atom_id res chain seq x y z
N MET A 1 -4.01 9.85 53.70
CA MET A 1 -4.08 10.39 52.33
C MET A 1 -4.33 9.24 51.37
N LEU A 2 -5.47 9.29 50.67
CA LEU A 2 -5.77 8.80 49.31
C LEU A 2 -4.64 8.01 48.61
N LYS A 3 -4.84 6.82 48.03
CA LYS A 3 -5.88 6.48 47.04
C LYS A 3 -5.99 4.96 46.85
N LYS A 4 -7.24 4.53 46.65
CA LYS A 4 -7.66 3.28 46.02
C LYS A 4 -7.02 3.15 44.63
N VAL A 5 -6.50 1.98 44.28
CA VAL A 5 -6.37 1.57 42.88
C VAL A 5 -7.18 0.30 42.72
N ALA A 6 -8.44 0.47 42.35
CA ALA A 6 -9.20 -0.57 41.70
C ALA A 6 -8.56 -0.75 40.32
N ALA A 7 -7.78 -1.80 40.13
CA ALA A 7 -7.44 -2.26 38.80
C ALA A 7 -8.69 -2.94 38.25
N SER A 8 -9.58 -2.12 37.70
CA SER A 8 -10.58 -2.57 36.75
C SER A 8 -9.82 -3.23 35.61
N ALA A 9 -9.70 -4.55 35.62
CA ALA A 9 -9.38 -5.31 34.43
C ALA A 9 -10.56 -5.07 33.47
N ALA A 10 -10.46 -4.01 32.68
CA ALA A 10 -11.29 -3.82 31.53
C ALA A 10 -11.09 -5.06 30.67
N VAL A 11 -12.15 -5.85 30.59
CA VAL A 11 -12.27 -7.01 29.72
C VAL A 11 -11.89 -6.53 28.32
N LEU A 12 -10.71 -6.93 27.86
CA LEU A 12 -10.37 -6.92 26.44
C LEU A 12 -11.28 -7.95 25.78
N THR A 13 -12.55 -7.59 25.62
CA THR A 13 -13.34 -8.06 24.49
C THR A 13 -12.68 -7.42 23.28
N LEU A 14 -11.56 -8.00 22.84
CA LEU A 14 -11.39 -8.15 21.40
C LEU A 14 -12.62 -8.94 21.00
N ALA A 15 -13.63 -8.23 20.54
CA ALA A 15 -14.55 -8.82 19.59
C ALA A 15 -13.69 -9.17 18.38
N ALA A 16 -13.04 -10.33 18.45
CA ALA A 16 -12.91 -11.19 17.31
C ALA A 16 -14.35 -11.43 16.85
N THR A 17 -14.89 -10.48 16.07
CA THR A 17 -15.86 -10.85 15.06
C THR A 17 -15.09 -11.79 14.17
N ALA A 18 -15.13 -13.07 14.55
CA ALA A 18 -14.92 -14.16 13.65
C ALA A 18 -15.78 -13.83 12.42
N ILE A 19 -15.12 -13.39 11.35
CA ILE A 19 -15.70 -13.37 10.01
C ILE A 19 -15.76 -14.85 9.57
N THR A 20 -16.50 -15.65 10.32
CA THR A 20 -17.05 -16.91 9.88
C THR A 20 -18.50 -16.61 9.53
N GLY A 21 -18.66 -15.79 8.49
CA GLY A 21 -19.94 -15.43 7.90
C GLY A 21 -19.76 -15.48 6.38
N CYS A 22 -20.13 -16.60 5.79
CA CYS A 22 -20.21 -16.81 4.35
C CYS A 22 -20.96 -15.65 3.66
N SER A 23 -20.22 -14.73 3.09
CA SER A 23 -20.63 -14.08 1.86
C SER A 23 -19.50 -14.32 0.88
N SER A 24 -19.75 -15.13 -0.14
CA SER A 24 -18.97 -15.14 -1.39
C SER A 24 -19.19 -13.82 -2.15
N GLY A 25 -19.11 -12.70 -1.43
CA GLY A 25 -19.43 -11.37 -1.88
C GLY A 25 -18.19 -10.52 -1.84
N LYS A 26 -17.95 -9.82 -2.94
CA LYS A 26 -16.92 -8.80 -3.05
C LYS A 26 -16.93 -7.82 -1.87
N LEU A 27 -15.76 -7.39 -1.44
CA LEU A 27 -15.52 -6.43 -0.35
C LEU A 27 -16.16 -5.07 -0.66
N ASN A 28 -16.65 -4.36 0.35
CA ASN A 28 -17.01 -2.94 0.24
C ASN A 28 -15.75 -2.05 0.29
N THR A 29 -15.92 -0.74 0.12
CA THR A 29 -14.83 0.24 0.08
C THR A 29 -13.92 0.16 1.32
N GLU A 30 -14.49 0.26 2.52
CA GLU A 30 -13.75 0.22 3.80
C GLU A 30 -13.04 -1.12 4.01
N GLU A 31 -13.72 -2.23 3.70
CA GLU A 31 -13.14 -3.58 3.74
C GLU A 31 -11.98 -3.74 2.75
N THR A 32 -12.05 -3.08 1.59
CA THR A 32 -10.99 -3.12 0.57
C THR A 32 -9.78 -2.29 1.00
N CYS A 33 -10.00 -1.09 1.54
CA CYS A 33 -8.91 -0.27 2.07
C CYS A 33 -8.19 -1.00 3.22
N SER A 34 -8.95 -1.59 4.14
CA SER A 34 -8.40 -2.40 5.24
C SER A 34 -7.62 -3.60 4.72
N TYR A 35 -8.15 -4.30 3.70
CA TYR A 35 -7.46 -5.42 3.08
C TYR A 35 -6.09 -5.05 2.50
N VAL A 36 -5.98 -3.89 1.83
CA VAL A 36 -4.71 -3.42 1.29
C VAL A 36 -3.72 -3.17 2.43
N SER A 37 -4.11 -2.42 3.46
CA SER A 37 -3.26 -2.15 4.62
C SER A 37 -2.83 -3.43 5.35
N ASP A 38 -3.74 -4.37 5.55
CA ASP A 38 -3.45 -5.67 6.17
C ASP A 38 -2.43 -6.47 5.35
N GLN A 39 -2.53 -6.46 4.02
CA GLN A 39 -1.57 -7.14 3.14
C GLN A 39 -0.19 -6.46 3.11
N VAL A 40 -0.15 -5.13 3.16
CA VAL A 40 1.10 -4.36 3.28
C VAL A 40 1.81 -4.73 4.58
N ALA A 41 1.07 -4.80 5.69
CA ALA A 41 1.59 -5.20 7.00
C ALA A 41 1.98 -6.69 7.05
N GLU A 42 1.15 -7.60 6.53
CA GLU A 42 1.41 -9.05 6.50
C GLU A 42 2.69 -9.38 5.71
N LYS A 43 2.93 -8.66 4.61
CA LYS A 43 4.14 -8.82 3.79
C LYS A 43 5.33 -8.01 4.30
N ASP A 44 5.13 -7.21 5.35
CA ASP A 44 6.16 -6.39 5.98
C ASP A 44 6.82 -5.42 4.98
N LEU A 45 6.03 -4.86 4.06
CA LEU A 45 6.57 -4.08 2.93
C LEU A 45 7.25 -2.79 3.37
N LEU A 46 6.72 -2.13 4.40
CA LEU A 46 7.32 -0.89 4.95
C LEU A 46 8.69 -1.17 5.57
N HIS A 47 8.81 -2.22 6.38
CA HIS A 47 10.10 -2.58 6.97
C HIS A 47 11.12 -3.00 5.90
N LYS A 48 10.69 -3.79 4.90
CA LYS A 48 11.54 -4.12 3.75
C LYS A 48 12.00 -2.86 3.00
N ALA A 49 11.15 -1.85 2.87
CA ALA A 49 11.50 -0.59 2.22
C ALA A 49 12.57 0.16 3.04
N ASP A 50 12.39 0.22 4.36
CA ASP A 50 13.36 0.82 5.29
C ASP A 50 14.73 0.12 5.24
N ASP A 51 14.74 -1.21 5.21
CA ASP A 51 15.97 -2.02 5.13
C ASP A 51 16.76 -1.80 3.82
N LEU A 52 16.10 -1.26 2.78
CA LEU A 52 16.71 -0.94 1.50
C LEU A 52 17.12 0.54 1.37
N SER A 53 16.87 1.37 2.38
CA SER A 53 17.17 2.81 2.37
C SER A 53 18.64 3.11 2.04
N GLU A 54 19.59 2.37 2.60
CA GLU A 54 21.02 2.54 2.29
C GLU A 54 21.35 2.21 0.83
N GLN A 55 20.70 1.20 0.25
CA GLN A 55 20.87 0.83 -1.16
C GLN A 55 20.30 1.91 -2.07
N LEU A 56 19.12 2.44 -1.74
CA LEU A 56 18.53 3.56 -2.45
C LEU A 56 19.43 4.80 -2.42
N ILE A 57 20.01 5.13 -1.27
CA ILE A 57 20.97 6.25 -1.14
C ILE A 57 22.22 6.01 -1.98
N ALA A 58 22.68 4.76 -2.09
CA ALA A 58 23.77 4.38 -2.98
C ALA A 58 23.37 4.35 -4.47
N GLY A 59 22.09 4.58 -4.80
CA GLY A 59 21.53 4.56 -6.14
C GLY A 59 21.13 3.18 -6.66
N GLU A 60 21.19 2.14 -5.82
CA GLU A 60 20.79 0.77 -6.15
C GLU A 60 19.29 0.59 -5.88
N THR A 61 18.45 0.73 -6.93
CA THR A 61 16.98 0.74 -6.77
C THR A 61 16.31 -0.60 -7.08
N LYS A 62 17.07 -1.60 -7.54
CA LYS A 62 16.54 -2.95 -7.86
C LYS A 62 15.86 -3.66 -6.70
N GLY A 63 16.37 -3.48 -5.48
CA GLY A 63 15.73 -4.04 -4.29
C GLY A 63 14.33 -3.46 -4.11
N TYR A 64 14.23 -2.13 -4.24
CA TYR A 64 12.98 -1.40 -4.05
C TYR A 64 11.95 -1.69 -5.16
N ALA A 65 12.42 -1.93 -6.39
CA ALA A 65 11.55 -2.38 -7.49
C ALA A 65 10.75 -3.64 -7.11
N LYS A 66 11.36 -4.60 -6.39
CA LYS A 66 10.66 -5.81 -5.93
C LYS A 66 9.56 -5.51 -4.91
N ILE A 67 9.76 -4.50 -4.07
CA ILE A 67 8.72 -4.06 -3.12
C ILE A 67 7.55 -3.46 -3.88
N MET A 68 7.83 -2.64 -4.91
CA MET A 68 6.79 -2.10 -5.78
C MET A 68 6.04 -3.19 -6.55
N ASP A 69 6.70 -4.26 -6.99
CA ASP A 69 6.05 -5.43 -7.57
C ASP A 69 5.15 -6.18 -6.57
N GLU A 70 5.60 -6.33 -5.31
CA GLU A 70 4.78 -6.93 -4.24
C GLU A 70 3.57 -6.06 -3.91
N PHE A 71 3.71 -4.74 -3.91
CA PHE A 71 2.62 -3.80 -3.69
C PHE A 71 1.63 -3.79 -4.86
N ASP A 72 2.11 -3.79 -6.11
CA ASP A 72 1.28 -3.94 -7.31
C ASP A 72 0.38 -5.19 -7.23
N ALA A 73 0.95 -6.32 -6.82
CA ALA A 73 0.19 -7.55 -6.64
C ALA A 73 -0.94 -7.41 -5.60
N ILE A 74 -0.73 -6.64 -4.53
CA ILE A 74 -1.78 -6.33 -3.54
C ILE A 74 -2.89 -5.51 -4.18
N LEU A 75 -2.54 -4.46 -4.93
CA LEU A 75 -3.51 -3.57 -5.58
C LEU A 75 -4.39 -4.33 -6.59
N VAL A 76 -3.77 -5.17 -7.43
CA VAL A 76 -4.48 -6.03 -8.40
C VAL A 76 -5.44 -6.99 -7.69
N ASP A 77 -4.99 -7.61 -6.60
CA ASP A 77 -5.82 -8.54 -5.86
C ASP A 77 -6.99 -7.82 -5.16
N ALA A 78 -6.75 -6.66 -4.54
CA ALA A 78 -7.78 -5.81 -3.95
C ALA A 78 -8.83 -5.36 -4.98
N ALA A 79 -8.40 -4.94 -6.18
CA ALA A 79 -9.29 -4.57 -7.27
C ALA A 79 -10.18 -5.73 -7.71
N SER A 80 -9.66 -6.95 -7.71
CA SER A 80 -10.44 -8.15 -8.04
C SER A 80 -11.52 -8.46 -6.99
N LYS A 81 -11.22 -8.17 -5.72
CA LYS A 81 -12.07 -8.47 -4.56
C LYS A 81 -13.10 -7.41 -4.25
N THR A 82 -12.91 -6.15 -4.64
CA THR A 82 -13.87 -5.08 -4.31
C THR A 82 -15.12 -5.09 -5.21
N LYS A 83 -16.24 -4.59 -4.68
CA LYS A 83 -17.48 -4.32 -5.43
C LYS A 83 -17.64 -2.85 -5.80
N ASP A 84 -16.82 -1.98 -5.21
CA ASP A 84 -16.81 -0.56 -5.52
C ASP A 84 -16.09 -0.34 -6.85
N LYS A 85 -16.86 -0.03 -7.89
CA LYS A 85 -16.32 0.14 -9.25
C LYS A 85 -15.35 1.31 -9.36
N LYS A 86 -15.58 2.41 -8.62
CA LYS A 86 -14.65 3.54 -8.63
C LYS A 86 -13.33 3.14 -7.97
N LEU A 87 -13.40 2.34 -6.90
CA LEU A 87 -12.20 1.82 -6.25
C LEU A 87 -11.49 0.78 -7.13
N VAL A 88 -12.20 -0.04 -7.91
CA VAL A 88 -11.56 -0.91 -8.93
C VAL A 88 -10.73 -0.07 -9.90
N ASP A 89 -11.32 0.99 -10.46
CA ASP A 89 -10.65 1.84 -11.45
C ASP A 89 -9.42 2.53 -10.83
N ALA A 90 -9.56 3.08 -9.62
CA ALA A 90 -8.46 3.73 -8.91
C ALA A 90 -7.33 2.76 -8.52
N LEU A 91 -7.65 1.57 -7.98
CA LEU A 91 -6.66 0.53 -7.67
C LEU A 91 -5.95 0.03 -8.93
N THR A 92 -6.66 -0.08 -10.05
CA THR A 92 -6.08 -0.48 -11.33
C THR A 92 -5.12 0.59 -11.86
N ALA A 93 -5.47 1.87 -11.75
CA ALA A 93 -4.59 2.97 -12.13
C ALA A 93 -3.32 3.01 -11.25
N ALA A 94 -3.48 2.89 -9.93
CA ALA A 94 -2.35 2.83 -8.99
C ALA A 94 -1.43 1.62 -9.26
N SER A 95 -2.01 0.47 -9.62
CA SER A 95 -1.27 -0.72 -10.06
C SER A 95 -0.45 -0.44 -11.33
N GLN A 96 -1.07 0.16 -12.35
CA GLN A 96 -0.36 0.51 -13.59
C GLN A 96 0.82 1.45 -13.33
N GLN A 97 0.63 2.49 -12.51
CA GLN A 97 1.69 3.40 -12.12
C GLN A 97 2.80 2.67 -11.34
N SER A 98 2.44 1.82 -10.38
CA SER A 98 3.39 1.02 -9.58
C SER A 98 4.26 0.12 -10.48
N GLN A 99 3.68 -0.51 -11.50
CA GLN A 99 4.43 -1.31 -12.47
C GLN A 99 5.40 -0.48 -13.32
N GLU A 100 5.01 0.73 -13.73
CA GLU A 100 5.89 1.62 -14.51
C GLU A 100 7.08 2.09 -13.66
N ILE A 101 6.82 2.50 -12.42
CA ILE A 101 7.86 2.86 -11.46
C ILE A 101 8.79 1.67 -11.20
N SER A 102 8.23 0.49 -10.91
CA SER A 102 9.01 -0.73 -10.68
C SER A 102 9.94 -1.05 -11.87
N LYS A 103 9.42 -1.00 -13.11
CA LYS A 103 10.23 -1.26 -14.31
C LYS A 103 11.40 -0.29 -14.45
N LEU A 104 11.23 0.98 -14.09
CA LEU A 104 12.30 1.97 -14.09
C LEU A 104 13.31 1.69 -12.97
N MET A 105 12.84 1.42 -11.75
CA MET A 105 13.70 1.09 -10.61
C MET A 105 14.47 -0.22 -10.82
N ALA A 106 13.92 -1.20 -11.52
CA ALA A 106 14.64 -2.44 -11.84
C ALA A 106 15.90 -2.19 -12.72
N GLN A 107 15.99 -1.03 -13.37
CA GLN A 107 17.13 -0.62 -14.19
C GLN A 107 18.12 0.28 -13.45
N GLY A 108 17.78 0.74 -12.24
CA GLY A 108 18.60 1.71 -11.51
C GLY A 108 19.80 1.08 -10.82
N THR A 109 20.89 1.82 -10.91
CA THR A 109 22.22 1.57 -10.36
C THR A 109 22.82 2.90 -9.94
N SER A 110 23.90 2.88 -9.17
CA SER A 110 24.62 4.11 -8.77
C SER A 110 25.02 5.01 -9.95
N GLU A 111 25.21 4.47 -11.15
CA GLU A 111 25.65 5.22 -12.34
C GLU A 111 24.53 5.96 -13.07
N ASN A 112 23.28 5.49 -12.96
CA ASN A 112 22.14 6.01 -13.74
C ASN A 112 20.94 6.43 -12.88
N VAL A 113 21.06 6.43 -11.55
CA VAL A 113 19.96 6.77 -10.62
C VAL A 113 19.34 8.14 -10.91
N THR A 114 20.11 9.13 -11.34
CA THR A 114 19.58 10.45 -11.70
C THR A 114 18.64 10.37 -12.91
N GLU A 115 19.04 9.66 -13.98
CA GLU A 115 18.19 9.46 -15.15
C GLU A 115 16.92 8.66 -14.79
N ILE A 116 17.05 7.64 -13.94
CA ILE A 116 15.89 6.87 -13.47
C ILE A 116 14.94 7.76 -12.66
N SER A 117 15.46 8.60 -11.78
CA SER A 117 14.66 9.54 -11.00
C SER A 117 13.91 10.52 -11.91
N GLU A 118 14.56 11.08 -12.93
CA GLU A 118 13.91 11.97 -13.90
C GLU A 118 12.76 11.27 -14.65
N LYS A 119 12.97 10.01 -15.07
CA LYS A 119 11.92 9.22 -15.73
C LYS A 119 10.74 8.92 -14.80
N ILE A 120 11.01 8.61 -13.54
CA ILE A 120 9.96 8.38 -12.53
C ILE A 120 9.17 9.67 -12.28
N SER A 121 9.86 10.80 -12.11
CA SER A 121 9.19 12.10 -11.97
C SER A 121 8.36 12.49 -13.18
N ALA A 122 8.71 12.04 -14.38
CA ALA A 122 7.92 12.27 -15.59
C ALA A 122 6.61 11.46 -15.65
N LEU A 123 6.42 10.47 -14.77
CA LEU A 123 5.16 9.71 -14.64
C LEU A 123 4.14 10.45 -13.77
N ASP A 124 4.57 11.42 -12.98
CA ASP A 124 3.71 12.27 -12.15
C ASP A 124 2.99 13.29 -13.04
N THR A 125 1.85 12.87 -13.58
CA THR A 125 1.03 13.64 -14.52
C THR A 125 -0.33 13.94 -13.88
N ASP A 126 -0.98 15.01 -14.34
CA ASP A 126 -2.34 15.35 -13.89
C ASP A 126 -3.32 14.17 -14.06
N ASP A 127 -3.19 13.42 -15.16
CA ASP A 127 -4.00 12.22 -15.44
C ASP A 127 -3.75 11.11 -14.41
N ALA A 128 -2.48 10.90 -14.02
CA ALA A 128 -2.13 9.91 -13.00
C ALA A 128 -2.64 10.33 -11.62
N ALA A 129 -2.49 11.60 -11.26
CA ALA A 129 -3.00 12.16 -10.02
C ALA A 129 -4.54 12.09 -9.94
N GLU A 130 -5.24 12.38 -11.04
CA GLU A 130 -6.70 12.25 -11.10
C GLU A 130 -7.14 10.78 -10.96
N ALA A 131 -6.40 9.86 -11.59
CA ALA A 131 -6.72 8.44 -11.54
C ALA A 131 -6.54 7.83 -10.14
N THR A 132 -5.66 8.39 -9.30
CA THR A 132 -5.45 7.94 -7.92
C THR A 132 -6.14 8.81 -6.87
N ALA A 133 -6.70 9.99 -7.22
CA ALA A 133 -7.36 10.89 -6.27
C ALA A 133 -8.48 10.22 -5.46
N TYR A 134 -9.21 9.27 -6.06
CA TYR A 134 -10.25 8.54 -5.36
C TYR A 134 -9.71 7.57 -4.30
N LEU A 135 -8.50 7.04 -4.46
CA LEU A 135 -7.85 6.22 -3.42
C LEU A 135 -7.60 7.04 -2.16
N ASP A 136 -7.11 8.27 -2.30
CA ASP A 136 -6.87 9.16 -1.15
C ASP A 136 -8.18 9.57 -0.46
N GLU A 137 -9.24 9.81 -1.23
CA GLU A 137 -10.56 10.13 -0.67
C GLU A 137 -11.19 8.91 0.05
N ALA A 138 -11.12 7.73 -0.58
CA ALA A 138 -11.80 6.53 -0.11
C ALA A 138 -11.02 5.78 0.97
N CYS A 139 -9.69 5.86 0.96
CA CYS A 139 -8.78 5.16 1.84
C CYS A 139 -7.79 6.13 2.53
N PRO A 140 -8.26 7.11 3.31
CA PRO A 140 -7.40 8.16 3.90
C PRO A 140 -6.40 7.62 4.93
N ASP A 141 -6.65 6.45 5.50
CA ASP A 141 -5.79 5.77 6.47
C ASP A 141 -4.92 4.67 5.84
N MET A 142 -4.90 4.56 4.50
CA MET A 142 -4.02 3.61 3.82
C MET A 142 -2.58 4.09 3.95
N GLU A 143 -1.74 3.28 4.61
CA GLU A 143 -0.33 3.63 4.77
C GLU A 143 0.32 3.73 3.38
N SER A 144 0.88 4.90 3.08
CA SER A 144 1.65 5.14 1.88
C SER A 144 3.13 4.99 2.15
N PHE A 145 3.88 4.60 1.12
CA PHE A 145 5.33 4.66 1.15
C PHE A 145 5.75 6.14 1.04
N SER A 146 5.93 6.81 2.18
CA SER A 146 6.40 8.19 2.27
C SER A 146 7.90 8.29 2.46
#